data_AF-A0A4C1T8L0-F1
#
_entry.id   AF-A0A4C1T8L0-F1
#
_cell.length_a   1.000
_cell.length_b   1.000
_cell.length_c   1.000
_cell.angle_alpha   90.00
_cell.angle_beta   90.00
_cell.angle_gamma   90.00
#
_symmetry.space_group_name_H-M   'P 1'
#
loop_
_entity.id
_entity.type
_entity.pdbx_description
1 polymer ?
#
loop_
_entity_poly.entity_id
_entity_poly.type
_entity_poly.pdbx_seq_one_letter_code
_entity_poly.pdbx_strand_id
1 'polypeptide(L)'
;MSRQLTKNQIAQIIHDFRDSESEDIGDMPQKNILEEVGNISDRESIHSEHNSASEIEESYDSSATESAEDITSNSFYGKNRFKWSKTPPYPSRIRQHNIIEERTGLKGPSLYKNEMSPVETWELLLTHDIIQLII
;
A
#
# COMPACT_ATOMS: atom_id res chain seq x y z
N MET A 1 -48.37 5.63 2.49
CA MET A 1 -48.62 7.08 2.33
C MET A 1 -47.28 7.80 2.27
N SER A 2 -46.81 8.22 1.10
CA SER A 2 -45.54 8.94 0.97
C SER A 2 -45.71 10.39 1.43
N ARG A 3 -45.13 10.75 2.57
CA ARG A 3 -45.07 12.13 3.04
C ARG A 3 -43.90 12.82 2.36
N GLN A 4 -44.16 13.50 1.24
CA GLN A 4 -43.16 14.36 0.62
C GLN A 4 -43.18 15.72 1.32
N LEU A 5 -41.99 16.23 1.64
CA LEU A 5 -41.82 17.55 2.21
C LEU A 5 -42.11 18.61 1.14
N THR A 6 -42.85 19.64 1.54
CA THR A 6 -43.11 20.80 0.68
C THR A 6 -41.85 21.64 0.52
N LYS A 7 -41.75 22.38 -0.58
CA LYS A 7 -40.59 23.26 -0.86
C LYS A 7 -40.28 24.25 0.26
N ASN A 8 -41.33 24.71 0.97
CA ASN A 8 -41.20 25.63 2.09
C ASN A 8 -40.54 24.96 3.30
N GLN A 9 -40.85 23.68 3.56
CA GLN A 9 -40.20 22.93 4.63
C GLN A 9 -38.72 22.69 4.34
N ILE A 10 -38.36 22.44 3.08
CA ILE A 10 -36.97 22.28 2.66
C ILE A 10 -36.19 23.61 2.82
N ALA A 11 -36.79 24.73 2.42
CA ALA A 11 -36.16 26.05 2.57
C ALA A 11 -35.91 26.42 4.04
N GLN A 12 -36.84 26.06 4.92
CA GLN A 12 -36.72 26.32 6.34
C GLN A 12 -35.59 25.52 6.99
N ILE A 13 -35.46 24.23 6.64
CA ILE A 13 -34.35 23.39 7.10
C ILE A 13 -33.00 23.99 6.68
N ILE A 14 -32.86 24.43 5.42
CA ILE A 14 -31.61 25.02 4.92
C ILE A 14 -31.25 26.31 5.67
N HIS A 15 -32.25 27.13 6.02
CA HIS A 15 -32.04 28.35 6.79
C HIS A 15 -31.56 28.05 8.21
N ASP A 16 -32.20 27.09 8.89
CA ASP A 16 -31.88 26.72 10.28
C ASP A 16 -30.45 26.16 10.43
N PHE A 17 -29.94 25.46 9.40
CA PHE A 17 -28.55 25.00 9.37
C PHE A 17 -27.53 26.12 9.12
N ARG A 18 -27.94 27.22 8.47
CA ARG A 18 -27.04 28.32 8.12
C ARG A 18 -26.82 29.30 9.26
N ASP A 19 -27.82 29.47 10.12
CA ASP A 19 -27.73 30.33 11.31
C ASP A 19 -27.06 29.61 12.51
N SER A 20 -26.71 28.33 12.39
CA SER A 20 -26.00 27.58 13.44
C SER A 20 -24.46 27.62 13.33
N GLU A 21 -23.89 28.34 12.36
CA GLU A 21 -22.44 28.56 12.21
C GLU A 21 -22.01 30.03 12.45
N SER A 22 -22.41 30.60 13.59
CA SER A 22 -21.76 31.80 14.11
C SER A 22 -21.28 31.54 15.53
N GLU A 23 -20.00 31.19 15.67
CA GLU A 23 -19.01 31.91 16.49
C GLU A 23 -17.63 31.22 16.31
N ASP A 24 -16.64 32.00 15.88
CA ASP A 24 -15.19 31.80 15.98
C ASP A 24 -14.47 30.72 15.12
N ILE A 25 -14.12 31.07 13.87
CA ILE A 25 -12.79 30.74 13.32
C ILE A 25 -12.24 31.99 12.62
N GLY A 26 -11.29 32.65 13.27
CA GLY A 26 -10.43 33.67 12.67
C GLY A 26 -9.54 33.10 11.56
N ASP A 27 -9.53 33.79 10.43
CA ASP A 27 -8.46 33.96 9.44
C ASP A 27 -7.53 32.76 9.15
N MET A 28 -7.81 32.01 8.06
CA MET A 28 -6.76 31.22 7.40
C MET A 28 -6.99 31.19 5.87
N PRO A 29 -5.98 31.55 5.05
CA PRO A 29 -6.15 31.68 3.60
C PRO A 29 -6.30 30.31 2.93
N GLN A 30 -7.16 30.28 1.92
CA GLN A 30 -7.44 29.13 1.06
C GLN A 30 -6.14 28.59 0.44
N LYS A 31 -5.67 27.42 0.93
CA LYS A 31 -4.65 26.63 0.25
C LYS A 31 -5.34 25.53 -0.54
N ASN A 32 -5.08 25.53 -1.85
CA ASN A 32 -5.40 24.45 -2.78
C ASN A 32 -4.97 23.10 -2.18
N ILE A 33 -5.92 22.25 -1.81
CA ILE A 33 -5.65 20.85 -1.44
C ILE A 33 -5.66 20.05 -2.74
N LEU A 34 -4.55 20.11 -3.47
CA LEU A 34 -4.16 19.11 -4.45
C LEU A 34 -2.79 18.60 -4.01
N GLU A 35 -2.66 17.27 -3.95
CA GLU A 35 -1.48 16.49 -3.56
C GLU A 35 -1.12 16.46 -2.07
N GLU A 36 -1.67 15.47 -1.36
CA GLU A 36 -0.82 14.64 -0.50
C GLU A 36 -1.30 13.20 -0.60
N VAL A 37 -0.53 12.39 -1.33
CA VAL A 37 -0.73 10.95 -1.45
C VAL A 37 -0.66 10.38 -0.05
N GLY A 38 -1.78 9.82 0.41
CA GLY A 38 -1.86 9.13 1.69
C GLY A 38 -0.70 8.15 1.81
N ASN A 39 0.14 8.39 2.80
CA ASN A 39 1.26 7.55 3.15
C ASN A 39 0.72 6.24 3.73
N ILE A 40 0.39 5.29 2.85
CA ILE A 40 0.12 3.89 3.21
C ILE A 40 1.41 3.24 3.68
N SER A 41 1.77 3.54 4.93
CA SER A 41 2.88 2.91 5.63
C SER A 41 2.40 1.64 6.33
N ASP A 42 2.09 0.59 5.56
CA ASP A 42 1.90 -0.77 6.07
C ASP A 42 3.25 -1.49 6.26
N ARG A 43 4.26 -0.77 6.74
CA ARG A 43 5.53 -1.38 7.12
C ARG A 43 5.49 -1.61 8.62
N GLU A 44 5.02 -2.79 9.02
CA GLU A 44 5.46 -3.36 10.29
C GLU A 44 6.99 -3.37 10.25
N SER A 45 7.59 -2.42 10.96
CA SER A 45 9.02 -2.36 11.19
C SER A 45 9.36 -3.52 12.10
N ILE A 46 9.61 -4.68 11.52
CA ILE A 46 10.18 -5.81 12.24
C ILE A 46 11.57 -5.33 12.68
N HIS A 47 11.67 -4.88 13.94
CA HIS A 47 12.94 -4.54 14.54
C HIS A 47 13.78 -5.82 14.58
N SER A 48 14.92 -5.80 13.88
CA SER A 48 15.86 -6.90 13.91
C SER A 48 16.35 -7.10 15.35
N GLU A 49 16.01 -8.21 15.98
CA GLU A 49 16.52 -8.63 17.30
C GLU A 49 17.97 -9.17 17.22
N HIS A 50 18.74 -8.72 16.21
CA HIS A 50 20.11 -9.17 16.02
C HIS A 50 20.98 -8.73 17.21
N ASN A 51 21.22 -9.64 18.14
CA ASN A 51 22.14 -9.45 19.24
C ASN A 51 23.59 -9.61 18.76
N SER A 52 24.22 -8.51 18.38
CA SER A 52 25.64 -8.46 17.97
C SER A 52 26.62 -8.88 19.09
N ALA A 53 26.17 -9.12 20.32
CA ALA A 53 27.04 -9.52 21.43
C ALA A 53 27.62 -10.95 21.31
N SER A 54 27.18 -11.76 20.33
CA SER A 54 27.80 -13.07 20.04
C SER A 54 28.93 -13.01 19.01
N GLU A 55 29.27 -11.83 18.47
CA GLU A 55 30.42 -11.65 17.60
C GLU A 55 31.70 -11.53 18.46
N ILE A 56 32.11 -12.64 19.06
CA ILE A 56 33.43 -12.77 19.68
C ILE A 56 34.46 -12.96 18.54
N GLU A 57 35.28 -11.96 18.31
CA GLU A 57 36.53 -12.15 17.56
C GLU A 57 37.53 -12.86 18.49
N GLU A 58 37.58 -14.19 18.41
CA GLU A 58 38.77 -14.91 18.83
C GLU A 58 39.88 -14.61 17.82
N SER A 59 40.66 -13.57 18.11
CA SER A 59 41.95 -13.35 17.48
C SER A 59 42.91 -14.45 17.94
N TYR A 60 42.98 -15.54 17.17
CA TYR A 60 44.08 -16.48 17.29
C TYR A 60 45.23 -16.04 16.38
N ASP A 61 46.36 -15.84 17.05
CA ASP A 61 47.66 -15.44 16.54
C ASP A 61 48.25 -16.44 15.53
N SER A 62 48.86 -15.88 14.49
CA SER A 62 49.95 -16.39 13.66
C SER A 62 49.87 -17.78 13.01
N SER A 63 49.67 -17.76 11.69
CA SER A 63 50.62 -18.39 10.77
C SER A 63 50.50 -17.73 9.39
N ALA A 64 51.52 -16.93 9.06
CA ALA A 64 51.77 -16.49 7.70
C ALA A 64 52.01 -17.72 6.81
N THR A 65 51.01 -18.09 6.02
CA THR A 65 51.25 -18.77 4.74
C THR A 65 51.02 -17.76 3.64
N GLU A 66 52.14 -17.26 3.16
CA GLU A 66 52.30 -16.43 1.99
C GLU A 66 51.61 -17.07 0.77
N SER A 67 51.15 -16.20 -0.14
CA SER A 67 51.14 -16.46 -1.58
C SER A 67 50.22 -17.57 -2.10
N ALA A 68 48.96 -17.21 -2.28
CA ALA A 68 48.41 -17.23 -3.63
C ALA A 68 47.37 -16.11 -3.72
N GLU A 69 47.74 -15.00 -4.36
CA GLU A 69 46.74 -14.10 -4.89
C GLU A 69 45.94 -14.90 -5.93
N ASP A 70 44.81 -15.46 -5.51
CA ASP A 70 43.83 -16.08 -6.40
C ASP A 70 43.13 -14.96 -7.19
N ILE A 71 43.87 -14.36 -8.13
CA ILE A 71 43.47 -13.23 -8.98
C ILE A 71 42.30 -13.58 -9.92
N THR A 72 41.76 -14.81 -9.88
CA THR A 72 40.73 -15.24 -10.86
C THR A 72 39.44 -15.76 -10.25
N SER A 73 39.34 -15.93 -8.93
CA SER A 73 38.13 -16.52 -8.35
C SER A 73 37.04 -15.45 -8.18
N ASN A 74 36.03 -15.50 -9.05
CA ASN A 74 34.85 -14.63 -9.00
C ASN A 74 33.84 -15.06 -7.90
N SER A 75 34.30 -15.65 -6.81
CA SER A 75 33.43 -16.23 -5.78
C SER A 75 34.06 -16.27 -4.39
N PHE A 76 33.21 -16.30 -3.37
CA PHE A 76 33.56 -16.55 -1.97
C PHE A 76 33.05 -17.92 -1.54
N TYR A 77 33.68 -18.53 -0.55
CA TYR A 77 33.19 -19.77 0.09
C TYR A 77 32.72 -19.47 1.51
N GLY A 78 31.49 -19.88 1.83
CA GLY A 78 30.95 -19.81 3.20
C GLY A 78 31.43 -20.97 4.06
N LYS A 79 31.25 -20.87 5.39
CA LYS A 79 31.60 -21.93 6.36
C LYS A 79 30.97 -23.30 6.03
N ASN A 80 29.79 -23.29 5.41
CA ASN A 80 29.07 -24.47 4.94
C ASN A 80 29.56 -25.00 3.56
N ARG A 81 30.70 -24.50 3.05
CA ARG A 81 31.23 -24.77 1.70
C ARG A 81 30.31 -24.34 0.55
N PHE A 82 29.29 -23.53 0.82
CA PHE A 82 28.51 -22.89 -0.24
C PHE A 82 29.37 -21.87 -0.98
N LYS A 83 29.29 -21.89 -2.31
CA LYS A 83 29.99 -20.96 -3.20
C LYS A 83 29.08 -19.78 -3.55
N TRP A 84 29.53 -18.57 -3.25
CA TRP A 84 28.81 -17.32 -3.46
C TRP A 84 29.50 -16.54 -4.58
N SER A 85 28.76 -16.14 -5.61
CA SER A 85 29.34 -15.35 -6.71
C SER A 85 29.62 -13.91 -6.26
N LYS A 86 30.77 -13.34 -6.67
CA LYS A 86 31.10 -11.92 -6.50
C LYS A 86 30.32 -11.05 -7.49
N THR A 87 30.06 -11.57 -8.69
CA THR A 87 29.22 -10.86 -9.66
C THR A 87 27.75 -11.09 -9.34
N PRO A 88 26.92 -10.04 -9.27
CA PRO A 88 25.48 -10.19 -9.18
C PRO A 88 24.97 -10.94 -10.42
N PRO A 89 23.94 -11.79 -10.28
CA PRO A 89 23.30 -12.39 -11.44
C PRO A 89 22.72 -11.30 -12.35
N TYR A 90 22.76 -11.54 -13.67
CA TYR A 90 22.08 -10.67 -14.61
C TYR A 90 20.58 -10.58 -14.28
N PRO A 91 19.94 -9.42 -14.47
CA PRO A 91 18.50 -9.29 -14.28
C PRO A 91 17.77 -10.17 -15.29
N SER A 92 17.39 -11.38 -14.87
CA SER A 92 16.67 -12.36 -15.67
C SER A 92 15.16 -12.30 -15.47
N ARG A 93 14.68 -11.43 -14.55
CA ARG A 93 13.25 -11.22 -14.32
C ARG A 93 12.63 -10.51 -15.52
N ILE A 94 11.71 -11.22 -16.14
CA ILE A 94 10.89 -10.76 -17.26
C ILE A 94 9.42 -10.86 -16.84
N ARG A 95 8.51 -10.20 -17.56
CA ARG A 95 7.09 -10.14 -17.18
C ARG A 95 6.46 -11.53 -16.96
N GLN A 96 6.90 -12.54 -17.70
CA GLN A 96 6.45 -13.94 -17.53
C GLN A 96 6.92 -14.62 -16.22
N HIS A 97 7.85 -14.02 -15.47
CA HIS A 97 8.27 -14.48 -14.15
C HIS A 97 7.46 -13.84 -13.02
N ASN A 98 6.51 -12.94 -13.34
CA ASN A 98 5.63 -12.33 -12.34
C ASN A 98 4.52 -13.31 -11.96
N ILE A 99 4.35 -13.56 -10.66
CA ILE A 99 3.27 -14.40 -10.11
C ILE A 99 1.91 -13.70 -10.27
N ILE A 100 1.91 -12.38 -10.35
CA ILE A 100 0.69 -11.58 -10.53
C ILE A 100 0.50 -11.35 -12.03
N GLU A 101 -0.38 -12.15 -12.63
CA GLU A 101 -0.72 -12.06 -14.06
C GLU A 101 -1.82 -11.03 -14.34
N GLU A 102 -2.79 -10.89 -13.42
CA GLU A 102 -3.87 -9.90 -13.52
C GLU A 102 -3.62 -8.71 -12.59
N ARG A 103 -3.80 -7.50 -13.12
CA ARG A 103 -3.75 -6.29 -12.29
C ARG A 103 -4.94 -6.31 -11.33
N THR A 104 -4.69 -6.08 -10.05
CA THR A 104 -5.73 -5.76 -9.08
C THR A 104 -6.45 -4.50 -9.52
N GLY A 105 -7.76 -4.59 -9.75
CA GLY A 105 -8.59 -3.51 -10.25
C GLY A 105 -10.05 -3.94 -10.35
N LEU A 106 -10.89 -3.01 -10.78
CA LEU A 106 -12.31 -3.26 -11.01
C LEU A 106 -12.51 -4.42 -11.99
N LYS A 107 -13.45 -5.31 -11.69
CA LYS A 107 -13.79 -6.47 -12.54
C LYS A 107 -15.26 -6.41 -12.97
N GLY A 108 -15.58 -7.07 -14.08
CA GLY A 108 -16.96 -7.19 -14.56
C GLY A 108 -17.58 -5.83 -14.94
N PRO A 109 -18.90 -5.63 -14.71
CA PRO A 109 -19.61 -4.42 -15.13
C PRO A 109 -19.00 -3.11 -14.61
N SER A 110 -18.31 -3.16 -13.46
CA SER A 110 -17.60 -2.02 -12.88
C SER A 110 -16.41 -1.52 -13.68
N LEU A 111 -15.83 -2.35 -14.57
CA LEU A 111 -14.71 -1.95 -15.42
C LEU A 111 -15.14 -1.06 -16.59
N TYR A 112 -16.41 -1.12 -17.01
CA TYR A 112 -16.88 -0.49 -18.25
C TYR A 112 -17.60 0.85 -18.03
N LYS A 113 -17.99 1.19 -16.79
CA LYS A 113 -18.51 2.53 -16.48
C LYS A 113 -17.49 3.29 -15.63
N ASN A 114 -16.88 4.31 -16.23
CA ASN A 114 -15.93 5.20 -15.54
C ASN A 114 -16.63 6.15 -14.56
N GLU A 115 -17.90 6.45 -14.79
CA GLU A 115 -18.69 7.36 -13.96
C GLU A 115 -19.98 6.63 -13.58
N MET A 116 -20.13 6.34 -12.29
CA MET A 116 -21.35 5.78 -11.73
C MET A 116 -21.85 6.68 -10.61
N SER A 117 -23.16 6.85 -10.54
CA SER A 117 -23.80 7.40 -9.35
C SER A 117 -23.51 6.50 -8.15
N PRO A 118 -23.42 7.05 -6.92
CA PRO A 118 -23.31 6.23 -5.72
C PRO A 118 -24.37 5.12 -5.64
N VAL A 119 -25.59 5.39 -6.11
CA VAL A 119 -26.68 4.41 -6.12
C VAL A 119 -26.39 3.24 -7.07
N GLU A 120 -25.92 3.51 -8.30
CA GLU A 120 -25.57 2.46 -9.26
C GLU A 120 -24.41 1.60 -8.75
N THR A 121 -23.45 2.19 -8.04
CA THR A 121 -22.36 1.46 -7.40
C THR A 121 -22.90 0.50 -6.34
N TRP A 122 -23.86 0.93 -5.52
CA TRP A 122 -24.50 0.08 -4.52
C TRP A 122 -25.32 -1.05 -5.15
N GLU A 123 -25.99 -0.82 -6.28
CA GLU A 123 -26.74 -1.86 -7.00
C GLU A 123 -25.84 -2.99 -7.53
N LEU A 124 -24.57 -2.70 -7.84
CA LEU A 124 -23.61 -3.74 -8.23
C LEU A 124 -23.17 -4.62 -7.04
N LEU A 125 -23.21 -4.09 -5.82
CA LEU A 125 -22.85 -4.81 -4.60
C LEU A 125 -24.04 -5.56 -4.00
N LEU A 126 -25.23 -4.97 -4.07
CA LEU A 126 -26.47 -5.49 -3.51
C LEU A 126 -27.48 -5.70 -4.63
N THR A 127 -27.38 -6.86 -5.29
CA THR A 127 -28.30 -7.21 -6.38
C THR A 127 -29.71 -7.45 -5.87
N HIS A 128 -30.69 -7.31 -6.76
CA HIS A 128 -32.10 -7.52 -6.43
C HIS A 128 -32.36 -8.92 -5.85
N ASP A 129 -31.64 -9.93 -6.35
CA ASP A 129 -31.73 -11.31 -5.86
C ASP A 129 -31.30 -11.43 -4.39
N ILE A 130 -30.25 -10.70 -3.98
CA ILE A 130 -29.79 -10.65 -2.58
C ILE A 130 -30.85 -9.97 -1.71
N ILE A 131 -31.43 -8.87 -2.19
CA ILE A 131 -32.48 -8.15 -1.47
C ILE A 131 -33.72 -9.05 -1.30
N GLN A 132 -34.11 -9.78 -2.35
CA GLN A 132 -35.24 -10.70 -2.31
C GLN A 132 -35.00 -11.90 -1.38
N LEU A 133 -33.76 -12.33 -1.21
CA LEU A 133 -33.42 -13.39 -0.25
C LEU A 133 -33.56 -12.94 1.21
N ILE A 134 -33.36 -11.66 1.48
CA ILE A 134 -33.40 -11.10 2.85
C ILE A 134 -34.84 -10.77 3.30
N ILE A 135 -35.72 -10.44 2.35
CA ILE A 135 -37.14 -10.09 2.60
C ILE A 135 -37.99 -11.35 2.73
#